data_AF-A0AAD8C3Z6-F1
#
_entry.id   AF-A0AAD8C3Z6-F1
#
_cell.length_a   1.000
_cell.length_b   1.000
_cell.length_c   1.000
_cell.angle_alpha   90.00
_cell.angle_beta   90.00
_cell.angle_gamma   90.00
#
_symmetry.space_group_name_H-M   'P 1'
#
loop_
_entity.id
_entity.type
_entity.pdbx_description
1 polymer ?
#
loop_
_entity_poly.entity_id
_entity_poly.type
_entity_poly.pdbx_seq_one_letter_code
_entity_poly.pdbx_strand_id
1 'polypeptide(L)' 'VMCDTKTDGGGWIIIQRRINGKVNFYRGWKEYRDGFGDYNIGEFHLGNENILS' A
#
# COMPACT_ATOMS: atom_id res chain seq x y z
N VAL A 1 -1.69 -0.39 -9.33
CA VAL A 1 -0.60 -0.54 -8.35
C VAL A 1 0.33 0.65 -8.48
N MET A 2 0.66 1.31 -7.37
CA MET A 2 1.59 2.43 -7.37
C MET A 2 3.03 1.94 -7.51
N CYS A 3 3.76 2.53 -8.44
CA CYS A 3 5.16 2.24 -8.71
C CYS A 3 6.00 3.50 -8.44
N ASP A 4 7.06 3.37 -7.65
CA ASP A 4 8.10 4.38 -7.56
C ASP A 4 9.09 4.16 -8.71
N THR A 5 9.15 5.14 -9.60
CA THR A 5 10.01 5.13 -10.79
C THR A 5 11.26 5.98 -10.64
N LYS A 6 11.52 6.55 -9.46
CA LYS A 6 12.59 7.53 -9.24
C LYS A 6 13.58 7.13 -8.17
N THR A 7 13.11 6.62 -7.03
CA THR A 7 14.01 6.27 -5.91
C THR A 7 14.89 5.09 -6.28
N ASP A 8 16.21 5.21 -6.06
CA ASP A 8 17.20 4.17 -6.35
C ASP A 8 17.09 3.54 -7.75
N GLY A 9 16.83 4.37 -8.76
CA GLY A 9 16.68 3.90 -10.15
C GLY A 9 15.27 3.39 -10.50
N GLY A 10 14.33 3.44 -9.56
CA GLY A 10 12.92 3.11 -9.77
C GLY A 10 12.63 1.61 -9.88
N GLY A 11 11.39 1.29 -10.27
CA GLY A 11 10.92 -0.09 -10.40
C GLY A 11 10.38 -0.69 -9.09
N TRP A 12 10.20 0.14 -8.06
CA TRP A 12 9.71 -0.34 -6.77
C TRP A 12 8.19 -0.35 -6.74
N ILE A 13 7.62 -1.49 -6.35
CA ILE A 13 6.21 -1.58 -6.00
C ILE A 13 6.03 -1.01 -4.60
N ILE A 14 5.18 0.00 -4.46
CA ILE A 14 4.84 0.55 -3.14
C ILE A 14 3.81 -0.38 -2.48
N ILE A 15 4.20 -0.99 -1.36
CA ILE A 15 3.33 -1.88 -0.59
C ILE A 15 2.47 -1.14 0.44
N GLN A 16 2.92 0.02 0.92
CA GLN A 16 2.21 0.82 1.91
C GLN A 16 2.54 2.31 1.71
N ARG A 17 1.53 3.19 1.79
CA ARG A 17 1.71 4.65 1.68
C ARG A 17 0.95 5.41 2.77
N ARG A 18 1.64 6.35 3.44
CA ARG A 18 1.08 7.32 4.41
C ARG A 18 1.33 8.74 3.91
N ILE A 19 0.34 9.62 4.07
CA ILE A 19 0.36 11.00 3.53
C ILE A 19 -0.24 11.98 4.54
N ASN A 20 -1.48 11.75 4.97
CA ASN A 20 -2.27 12.75 5.70
C ASN A 20 -3.17 12.17 6.81
N GLY A 21 -3.12 10.85 7.03
CA GLY A 21 -3.87 10.18 8.10
C GLY A 21 -5.37 10.00 7.82
N LYS A 22 -5.84 10.18 6.59
CA LYS A 22 -7.26 9.98 6.23
C LYS A 22 -7.67 8.50 6.24
N VAL A 23 -6.72 7.58 6.10
CA VAL A 23 -6.99 6.14 6.20
C VAL A 23 -6.56 5.64 7.57
N ASN A 24 -7.48 4.95 8.26
CA ASN A 24 -7.16 4.27 9.51
C ASN A 24 -6.35 2.99 9.21
N PHE A 25 -5.18 2.87 9.85
CA PHE A 25 -4.30 1.69 9.76
C PHE A 25 -4.42 0.75 10.98
N TYR A 26 -5.19 1.12 11.99
CA TYR A 26 -5.55 0.23 13.08
C TYR A 26 -6.70 -0.68 12.61
N ARG A 27 -6.33 -1.78 11.96
CA ARG A 27 -7.20 -2.68 11.18
C ARG A 27 -6.95 -4.13 11.57
N GLY A 28 -7.94 -4.99 11.34
CA GLY A 28 -7.84 -6.41 11.65
C GLY A 28 -7.00 -7.19 10.64
N TRP A 29 -6.67 -8.45 10.98
CA TRP A 29 -5.88 -9.34 10.12
C TRP A 29 -6.44 -9.47 8.69
N LYS A 30 -7.76 -9.68 8.58
CA LYS A 30 -8.42 -9.86 7.28
C LYS A 30 -8.19 -8.66 6.35
N GLU A 31 -8.27 -7.45 6.88
CA GLU A 31 -8.05 -6.23 6.10
C GLU A 31 -6.58 -6.09 5.69
N TYR A 32 -5.63 -6.47 6.55
CA TYR A 32 -4.21 -6.49 6.19
C TYR A 32 -3.87 -7.58 5.16
N ARG A 33 -4.57 -8.70 5.19
CA ARG A 33 -4.44 -9.79 4.22
C ARG A 33 -4.94 -9.34 2.84
N ASP A 34 -6.15 -8.79 2.77
CA ASP A 34 -6.83 -8.43 1.53
C ASP A 34 -6.36 -7.06 0.96
N GLY A 35 -5.89 -6.17 1.84
CA GLY A 35 -5.50 -4.79 1.50
C GLY A 35 -6.62 -3.77 1.72
N PHE A 36 -6.25 -2.49 1.87
CA PHE A 36 -7.20 -1.39 2.08
C PHE A 36 -6.64 -0.03 1.66
N GLY A 37 -7.53 0.94 1.46
CA GLY A 37 -7.19 2.33 1.10
C GLY A 37 -7.33 2.60 -0.39
N ASP A 38 -6.63 3.64 -0.87
CA ASP A 38 -6.65 4.06 -2.28
C ASP A 38 -5.27 3.89 -2.93
N TYR A 39 -5.16 2.85 -3.76
CA TYR A 39 -3.92 2.46 -4.46
C TYR A 39 -3.48 3.41 -5.56
N ASN A 40 -4.31 4.37 -5.96
CA ASN A 40 -4.04 5.26 -7.10
C ASN A 40 -3.48 6.60 -6.65
N ILE A 41 -4.08 7.21 -5.62
CA ILE A 41 -3.74 8.58 -5.20
C ILE A 41 -3.61 8.75 -3.69
N GLY A 42 -4.04 7.79 -2.89
CA GLY A 42 -4.21 7.96 -1.44
C GLY A 42 -3.26 7.15 -0.57
N GLU A 43 -3.66 7.02 0.68
CA GLU A 43 -3.03 6.14 1.64
C GLU A 43 -3.59 4.73 1.47
N PHE A 44 -2.72 3.72 1.54
CA PHE A 44 -3.12 2.34 1.35
C PHE A 44 -2.13 1.35 1.97
N HIS A 45 -2.59 0.11 2.09
CA HIS A 45 -1.79 -1.10 2.27
C HIS A 45 -2.19 -2.12 1.20
N LEU A 46 -1.22 -2.63 0.42
CA LEU A 46 -1.44 -3.46 -0.77
C LEU A 46 -2.15 -4.80 -0.48
N GLY A 47 -2.05 -5.28 0.75
CA GLY A 47 -2.54 -6.59 1.14
C GLY A 47 -1.43 -7.62 1.12
N ASN A 48 -1.30 -8.39 2.20
CA ASN A 48 -0.20 -9.34 2.37
C ASN A 48 -0.24 -10.48 1.33
N GLU A 49 -1.43 -10.89 0.89
CA GLU A 49 -1.55 -11.90 -0.18
C GLU A 49 -0.96 -11.41 -1.50
N ASN A 50 -1.07 -10.11 -1.81
CA ASN A 50 -0.48 -9.52 -3.02
C ASN A 50 1.03 -9.27 -2.90
N ILE A 51 1.57 -9.26 -1.67
CA ILE A 51 3.00 -9.05 -1.42
C ILE A 51 3.75 -10.39 -1.42
N LEU A 52 3.09 -11.46 -0.97
CA LEU A 52 3.68 -12.79 -0.77
C LEU A 52 3.33 -13.79 -1.88
N SER A 53 2.52 -13.41 -2.88
CA SER A 53 2.21 -14.24 -4.06
C SER A 53 3.33 -14.22 -5.09
#